data_AF-A0A1Y2IVF1-F1
#
_entry.id   AF-A0A1Y2IVF1-F1
#
_cell.length_a   1.000
_cell.length_b   1.000
_cell.length_c   1.000
_cell.angle_alpha   90.00
_cell.angle_beta   90.00
_cell.angle_gamma   90.00
#
_symmetry.space_group_name_H-M   'P 1'
#
loop_
_entity.id
_entity.type
_entity.pdbx_description
1 polymer ?
#
loop_
_entity_poly.entity_id
_entity_poly.type
_entity_poly.pdbx_seq_one_letter_code
_entity_poly.pdbx_strand_id
1 'polypeptide(L)'
;MQRPSCDLSLLQSVALVLRRDSYVVPASAVKKGFCTRMRACLVPETGHHLVFSYPDMPALSDPFAAFEAYLSQVLIANYIHVSATGVLVYDALLTFDREVAQVWKGNSRWFILLYCTNRYAAIVNRLMVILERIKWTGQTDKRHGPHCPSEVLLAYSSFAIELYPSCTVISWLDTSFLIVTWLSIATFSALRVYAISGRRLWLLLTVLSFGIVLPIVDVVSQNAPPLFIVGYWRSRFCSTK
;
A
#
# COMPACT_ATOMS: atom_id res chain seq x y z
N MET A 1 -45.01 -26.61 -10.04
CA MET A 1 -43.67 -26.14 -10.46
C MET A 1 -43.77 -24.65 -10.74
N GLN A 2 -43.32 -23.82 -9.81
CA GLN A 2 -43.45 -22.36 -9.85
C GLN A 2 -42.04 -21.79 -9.80
N ARG A 3 -41.64 -21.01 -10.82
CA ARG A 3 -40.38 -20.27 -10.83
C ARG A 3 -40.55 -19.02 -9.96
N PRO A 4 -39.59 -18.66 -9.09
CA PRO A 4 -39.63 -17.35 -8.45
C PRO A 4 -39.15 -16.27 -9.41
N SER A 5 -39.95 -15.22 -9.49
CA SER A 5 -39.70 -13.95 -10.16
C SER A 5 -38.60 -13.18 -9.41
N CYS A 6 -37.60 -12.66 -10.12
CA CYS A 6 -36.65 -11.70 -9.54
C CYS A 6 -37.30 -10.31 -9.49
N ASP A 7 -37.60 -9.85 -8.28
CA ASP A 7 -38.06 -8.48 -8.04
C ASP A 7 -36.89 -7.50 -8.18
N LEU A 8 -37.10 -6.51 -9.05
CA LEU A 8 -36.20 -5.41 -9.37
C LEU A 8 -36.20 -4.30 -8.29
N SER A 9 -36.68 -4.60 -7.08
CA SER A 9 -36.83 -3.66 -5.96
C SER A 9 -35.60 -3.59 -5.05
N LEU A 10 -34.60 -4.47 -5.25
CA LEU A 10 -33.42 -4.55 -4.39
C LEU A 10 -32.30 -3.55 -4.75
N LEU A 11 -32.36 -2.94 -5.95
CA LEU A 11 -31.34 -1.98 -6.40
C LEU A 11 -31.60 -0.53 -5.93
N GLN A 12 -32.82 -0.17 -5.55
CA GLN A 12 -33.10 1.15 -4.96
C GLN A 12 -32.81 1.22 -3.45
N SER A 13 -32.76 0.09 -2.77
CA SER A 13 -32.45 0.01 -1.33
C SER A 13 -30.98 0.29 -1.01
N VAL A 14 -30.07 0.06 -1.97
CA VAL A 14 -28.62 0.18 -1.73
C VAL A 14 -28.14 1.63 -1.86
N ALA A 15 -28.85 2.47 -2.61
CA ALA A 15 -28.49 3.89 -2.76
C ALA A 15 -28.97 4.79 -1.60
N LEU A 16 -29.85 4.30 -0.72
CA LEU A 16 -30.51 5.10 0.31
C LEU A 16 -30.09 4.78 1.75
N VAL A 17 -29.29 3.72 1.98
CA VAL A 17 -28.89 3.27 3.32
C VAL A 17 -27.56 3.87 3.80
N LEU A 18 -26.95 4.77 3.03
CA LEU A 18 -25.82 5.61 3.48
C LEU A 18 -26.26 7.04 3.81
N ARG A 19 -27.52 7.23 4.23
CA ARG A 19 -28.00 8.52 4.73
C ARG A 19 -28.09 8.49 6.27
N ARG A 20 -27.02 8.98 6.87
CA ARG A 20 -26.93 9.75 8.14
C ARG A 20 -27.54 9.22 9.45
N ASP A 21 -28.03 7.99 9.56
CA ASP A 21 -28.45 7.48 10.86
C ASP A 21 -27.76 6.16 11.22
N SER A 22 -27.40 6.08 12.48
CA SER A 22 -26.65 5.05 13.17
C SER A 22 -27.06 3.63 12.72
N TYR A 23 -26.10 2.80 12.33
CA TYR A 23 -26.35 1.35 12.16
C TYR A 23 -26.66 0.73 13.53
N VAL A 24 -27.95 0.55 13.83
CA VAL A 24 -28.42 -0.23 14.97
C VAL A 24 -28.43 -1.69 14.55
N VAL A 25 -27.38 -2.44 14.92
CA VAL A 25 -27.41 -3.90 14.79
C VAL A 25 -28.32 -4.44 15.91
N PRO A 26 -29.44 -5.11 15.59
CA PRO A 26 -30.33 -5.65 16.61
C PRO A 26 -29.60 -6.72 17.43
N ALA A 27 -29.67 -6.61 18.76
CA ALA A 27 -29.00 -7.51 19.70
C ALA A 27 -29.36 -9.00 19.51
N SER A 28 -30.49 -9.29 18.87
CA SER A 28 -30.93 -10.65 18.52
C SER A 28 -30.09 -11.31 17.40
N ALA A 29 -29.32 -10.55 16.63
CA ALA A 29 -28.44 -11.07 15.58
C ALA A 29 -27.07 -11.55 16.12
N VAL A 30 -26.73 -11.25 17.39
CA VAL A 30 -25.51 -11.73 18.05
C VAL A 30 -25.74 -13.16 18.56
N LYS A 31 -25.76 -14.12 17.64
CA LYS A 31 -25.83 -15.54 17.97
C LYS A 31 -24.54 -15.95 18.70
N LYS A 32 -24.70 -16.56 19.88
CA LYS A 32 -23.65 -17.13 20.75
C LYS A 32 -22.61 -17.92 19.92
N GLY A 33 -21.39 -17.39 19.79
CA GLY A 33 -20.30 -18.10 19.12
C GLY A 33 -19.04 -17.28 18.85
N PHE A 34 -19.14 -15.95 18.88
CA PHE A 34 -18.01 -15.07 18.60
C PHE A 34 -17.65 -14.23 19.84
N CYS A 35 -17.14 -14.89 20.88
CA CYS A 35 -16.66 -14.17 22.06
C CYS A 35 -15.44 -14.86 22.67
N THR A 36 -14.34 -14.84 21.93
CA THR A 36 -13.03 -15.02 22.53
C THR A 36 -12.10 -14.00 21.91
N ARG A 37 -11.79 -12.96 22.70
CA ARG A 37 -10.67 -11.99 22.51
C ARG A 37 -10.98 -10.61 21.91
N MET A 38 -12.13 -10.02 22.23
CA MET A 38 -12.24 -8.55 22.37
C MET A 38 -12.95 -8.24 23.69
N ARG A 39 -12.30 -7.50 24.59
CA ARG A 39 -12.97 -6.93 25.77
C ARG A 39 -13.80 -5.75 25.30
N ALA A 40 -15.01 -6.01 24.84
CA ALA A 40 -16.04 -4.99 24.81
C ALA A 40 -16.50 -4.78 26.26
N CYS A 41 -16.10 -3.68 26.89
CA CYS A 41 -16.70 -3.26 28.15
C CYS A 41 -18.12 -2.78 27.86
N LEU A 42 -19.11 -3.61 28.16
CA LEU A 42 -20.50 -3.22 28.17
C LEU A 42 -20.72 -2.28 29.36
N VAL A 43 -21.00 -1.01 29.09
CA VAL A 43 -21.50 -0.07 30.09
C VAL A 43 -22.96 -0.43 30.38
N PRO A 44 -23.35 -0.81 31.61
CA PRO A 44 -24.64 -1.48 31.83
C PRO A 44 -25.90 -0.60 31.84
N GLU A 45 -25.83 0.74 31.79
CA GLU A 45 -26.99 1.56 32.19
C GLU A 45 -27.58 2.53 31.16
N THR A 46 -27.10 2.56 29.91
CA THR A 46 -27.76 3.39 28.87
C THR A 46 -27.84 2.63 27.56
N GLY A 47 -29.03 2.63 26.95
CA GLY A 47 -29.40 1.84 25.78
C GLY A 47 -28.30 1.64 24.71
N HIS A 48 -28.13 0.37 24.38
CA HIS A 48 -27.47 -0.29 23.25
C HIS A 48 -26.84 0.54 22.11
N HIS A 49 -25.83 1.35 22.40
CA HIS A 49 -24.93 1.89 21.38
C HIS A 49 -23.48 1.49 21.69
N LEU A 50 -22.93 0.56 20.90
CA LEU A 50 -21.49 0.29 20.89
C LEU A 50 -20.81 1.43 20.13
N VAL A 51 -20.22 2.37 20.86
CA VAL A 51 -19.41 3.44 20.28
C VAL A 51 -17.98 2.94 20.12
N PHE A 52 -17.53 2.76 18.89
CA PHE A 52 -16.13 2.49 18.59
C PHE A 52 -15.37 3.83 18.61
N SER A 53 -14.77 4.18 19.74
CA SER A 53 -13.87 5.33 19.83
C SER A 53 -12.46 4.92 19.42
N TYR A 54 -11.97 5.48 18.30
CA TYR A 54 -10.56 5.46 17.95
C TYR A 54 -9.86 6.60 18.70
N PRO A 55 -8.87 6.31 19.57
CA PRO A 55 -8.38 7.28 20.55
C PRO A 55 -7.64 8.50 19.97
N ASP A 56 -7.19 8.46 18.71
CA ASP A 56 -6.34 9.53 18.14
C ASP A 56 -6.83 10.10 16.80
N MET A 57 -8.03 9.75 16.33
CA MET A 57 -8.61 10.53 15.22
C MET A 57 -9.22 11.80 15.80
N PRO A 58 -8.84 13.00 15.32
CA PRO A 58 -9.57 14.21 15.66
C PRO A 58 -11.04 13.95 15.34
N ALA A 59 -11.95 14.29 16.26
CA ALA A 59 -13.38 14.11 16.08
C ALA A 59 -13.80 14.89 14.83
N LEU A 60 -13.73 14.24 13.68
CA LEU A 60 -14.04 14.84 12.41
C LEU A 60 -15.55 14.97 12.37
N SER A 61 -16.03 16.20 12.24
CA SER A 61 -17.45 16.52 12.20
C SER A 61 -18.21 15.82 11.08
N ASP A 62 -17.50 15.25 10.08
CA ASP A 62 -18.07 14.44 9.03
C ASP A 62 -17.13 13.28 8.60
N PRO A 63 -17.39 12.02 9.03
CA PRO A 63 -16.58 10.86 8.64
C PRO A 63 -16.66 10.57 7.14
N PHE A 64 -17.72 11.01 6.46
CA PHE A 64 -17.88 10.82 5.02
C PHE A 64 -16.88 11.68 4.24
N ALA A 65 -16.70 12.94 4.64
CA ALA A 65 -15.72 13.84 4.02
C ALA A 65 -14.28 13.33 4.17
N ALA A 66 -13.95 12.72 5.31
CA ALA A 66 -12.64 12.10 5.55
C ALA A 66 -12.36 10.95 4.55
N PHE A 67 -13.37 10.11 4.36
CA PHE A 67 -13.30 8.96 3.48
C PHE A 67 -13.16 9.38 2.01
N GLU A 68 -13.91 10.40 1.58
CA GLU A 68 -13.81 10.96 0.24
C GLU A 68 -12.43 11.57 -0.02
N ALA A 69 -11.90 12.33 0.94
CA ALA A 69 -10.54 12.86 0.86
C ALA A 69 -9.50 11.73 0.72
N TYR A 70 -9.63 10.66 1.50
CA TYR A 70 -8.74 9.50 1.41
C TYR A 70 -8.82 8.81 0.05
N LEU A 71 -10.03 8.54 -0.46
CA LEU A 71 -10.21 7.92 -1.78
C LEU A 71 -9.61 8.77 -2.90
N SER A 72 -9.80 10.10 -2.85
CA SER A 72 -9.21 11.00 -3.84
C SER A 72 -7.68 10.94 -3.84
N GLN A 73 -7.05 10.86 -2.67
CA GLN A 73 -5.59 10.74 -2.55
C GLN A 73 -5.08 9.43 -3.14
N VAL A 74 -5.72 8.30 -2.82
CA VAL A 74 -5.34 6.99 -3.36
C VAL A 74 -5.51 6.96 -4.88
N LEU A 75 -6.61 7.50 -5.38
CA LEU A 75 -6.89 7.58 -6.81
C LEU A 75 -5.83 8.42 -7.54
N ILE A 76 -5.53 9.62 -7.03
CA ILE A 76 -4.52 10.52 -7.60
C ILE A 76 -3.15 9.84 -7.61
N ALA A 77 -2.75 9.21 -6.49
CA ALA A 77 -1.49 8.49 -6.41
C ALA A 77 -1.40 7.37 -7.48
N ASN A 78 -2.47 6.60 -7.67
CA ASN A 78 -2.53 5.56 -8.70
C ASN A 78 -2.36 6.13 -10.11
N TYR A 79 -3.08 7.19 -10.44
CA TYR A 79 -2.97 7.84 -11.75
C TYR A 79 -1.56 8.37 -12.02
N ILE A 80 -0.94 9.00 -11.02
CA ILE A 80 0.44 9.49 -11.13
C ILE A 80 1.39 8.33 -11.38
N HIS A 81 1.24 7.21 -10.67
CA HIS A 81 2.09 6.04 -10.88
C HIS A 81 1.93 5.45 -12.29
N VAL A 82 0.69 5.25 -12.77
CA VAL A 82 0.46 4.71 -14.13
C VAL A 82 1.00 5.68 -15.19
N SER A 83 0.75 6.99 -15.04
CA SER A 83 1.25 8.00 -15.97
C SER A 83 2.78 8.03 -15.99
N ALA A 84 3.43 8.00 -14.82
CA ALA A 84 4.89 7.99 -14.73
C ALA A 84 5.49 6.74 -15.39
N THR A 85 4.87 5.57 -15.19
CA THR A 85 5.28 4.33 -15.87
C THR A 85 5.14 4.44 -17.38
N GLY A 86 4.02 4.98 -17.87
CA GLY A 86 3.81 5.21 -19.30
C GLY A 86 4.89 6.10 -19.92
N VAL A 87 5.23 7.21 -19.25
CA VAL A 87 6.30 8.12 -19.70
C VAL A 87 7.66 7.42 -19.70
N LEU A 88 7.99 6.66 -18.66
CA LEU A 88 9.26 5.92 -18.59
C LEU A 88 9.38 4.85 -19.69
N VAL A 89 8.31 4.10 -19.95
CA VAL A 89 8.28 3.10 -21.02
C VAL A 89 8.37 3.78 -22.39
N TYR A 90 7.65 4.88 -22.59
CA TYR A 90 7.72 5.63 -23.84
C TYR A 90 9.12 6.19 -24.11
N ASP A 91 9.77 6.79 -23.10
CA ASP A 91 11.16 7.25 -23.20
C ASP A 91 12.11 6.08 -23.49
N ALA A 92 11.91 4.92 -22.85
CA ALA A 92 12.67 3.70 -23.12
C ALA A 92 12.58 3.23 -24.57
N LEU A 93 11.38 3.29 -25.16
CA LEU A 93 11.18 2.92 -26.56
C LEU A 93 11.82 3.93 -27.51
N LEU A 94 11.69 5.24 -27.23
CA LEU A 94 12.26 6.28 -28.09
C LEU A 94 13.79 6.28 -28.12
N THR A 95 14.44 5.97 -27.00
CA THR A 95 15.91 5.98 -26.92
C THR A 95 16.53 4.63 -27.30
N PHE A 96 15.74 3.57 -27.44
CA PHE A 96 16.21 2.21 -27.66
C PHE A 96 17.21 2.09 -28.82
N ASP A 97 16.91 2.69 -29.98
CA ASP A 97 17.78 2.63 -31.16
C ASP A 97 19.16 3.24 -30.88
N ARG A 98 19.20 4.38 -30.16
CA ARG A 98 20.45 5.06 -29.79
C ARG A 98 21.22 4.25 -28.76
N GLU A 99 20.53 3.61 -27.83
CA GLU A 99 21.15 2.74 -26.84
C GLU A 99 21.82 1.53 -27.47
N VAL A 100 21.11 0.84 -28.37
CA VAL A 100 21.67 -0.31 -29.10
C VAL A 100 22.88 0.12 -29.94
N ALA A 101 22.81 1.30 -30.56
CA ALA A 101 23.93 1.81 -31.34
C ALA A 101 25.16 2.19 -30.48
N GLN A 102 24.96 2.79 -29.30
CA GLN A 102 26.05 3.39 -28.51
C GLN A 102 26.51 2.52 -27.34
N VAL A 103 25.56 1.99 -26.57
CA VAL A 103 25.84 1.24 -25.33
C VAL A 103 26.20 -0.21 -25.67
N TRP A 104 25.43 -0.86 -26.54
CA TRP A 104 25.58 -2.29 -26.81
C TRP A 104 26.78 -2.62 -27.70
N LYS A 105 27.24 -1.66 -28.52
CA LYS A 105 28.49 -1.80 -29.29
C LYS A 105 29.75 -1.55 -28.45
N GLY A 106 29.62 -1.02 -27.24
CA GLY A 106 30.74 -0.76 -26.35
C GLY A 106 31.36 -2.06 -25.80
N ASN A 107 32.69 -2.10 -25.65
CA ASN A 107 33.38 -3.29 -25.12
C ASN A 107 33.29 -3.41 -23.57
N SER A 108 32.76 -2.39 -22.88
CA SER A 108 32.72 -2.41 -21.42
C SER A 108 31.44 -3.05 -20.90
N ARG A 109 31.56 -4.33 -20.52
CA ARG A 109 30.48 -5.10 -19.88
C ARG A 109 29.92 -4.41 -18.64
N TRP A 110 30.77 -3.71 -17.88
CA TRP A 110 30.36 -3.01 -16.65
C TRP A 110 29.44 -1.82 -16.92
N PHE A 111 29.73 -1.02 -17.94
CA PHE A 111 28.86 0.10 -18.29
C PHE A 111 27.52 -0.38 -18.83
N ILE A 112 27.52 -1.46 -19.63
CA ILE A 112 26.27 -2.08 -20.11
C ILE A 112 25.44 -2.58 -18.94
N LEU A 113 26.03 -3.33 -18.00
CA LEU A 113 25.30 -3.83 -16.83
C LEU A 113 24.72 -2.69 -16.00
N LEU A 114 25.54 -1.69 -15.65
CA LEU A 114 25.12 -0.56 -14.81
C LEU A 114 24.01 0.26 -15.50
N TYR A 115 24.12 0.47 -16.82
CA TYR A 115 23.09 1.12 -17.62
C TYR A 115 21.78 0.31 -17.64
N CYS A 116 21.86 -0.98 -17.96
CA CYS A 116 20.71 -1.87 -18.02
C CYS A 116 20.02 -1.97 -16.66
N THR A 117 20.77 -2.12 -15.57
CA THR A 117 20.23 -2.17 -14.22
C THR A 117 19.51 -0.87 -13.87
N ASN A 118 20.10 0.29 -14.12
CA ASN A 118 19.45 1.58 -13.82
C ASN A 118 18.14 1.79 -14.58
N ARG A 119 18.13 1.49 -15.89
CA ARG A 119 16.99 1.76 -16.75
C ARG A 119 15.89 0.72 -16.60
N TYR A 120 16.23 -0.55 -16.73
CA TYR A 120 15.24 -1.63 -16.74
C TYR A 120 14.77 -2.01 -15.35
N ALA A 121 15.58 -1.87 -14.29
CA ALA A 121 15.07 -2.12 -12.92
C ALA A 121 13.97 -1.12 -12.56
N ALA A 122 14.09 0.15 -12.97
CA ALA A 122 13.07 1.16 -12.74
C ALA A 122 11.75 0.81 -13.45
N ILE A 123 11.83 0.36 -14.71
CA ILE A 123 10.65 -0.07 -15.48
C ILE A 123 10.01 -1.30 -14.83
N VAL A 124 10.80 -2.31 -14.48
CA VAL A 124 10.30 -3.54 -13.85
C VAL A 124 9.67 -3.24 -12.48
N ASN A 125 10.32 -2.43 -11.64
CA ASN A 125 9.76 -1.99 -10.36
C ASN A 125 8.37 -1.35 -10.56
N ARG A 126 8.27 -0.40 -11.49
CA ARG A 126 7.01 0.29 -11.77
C ARG A 126 5.92 -0.63 -12.32
N LEU A 127 6.29 -1.62 -13.14
CA LEU A 127 5.36 -2.63 -13.61
C LEU A 127 4.87 -3.52 -12.47
N MET A 128 5.74 -3.92 -11.54
CA MET A 128 5.34 -4.69 -10.35
C MET A 128 4.32 -3.93 -9.51
N VAL A 129 4.54 -2.64 -9.24
CA VAL A 129 3.57 -1.79 -8.52
C VAL A 129 2.21 -1.73 -9.23
N ILE A 130 2.19 -1.71 -10.56
CA ILE A 130 0.92 -1.75 -11.32
C ILE A 130 0.28 -3.13 -11.22
N LEU A 131 1.05 -4.20 -11.36
CA LEU A 131 0.56 -5.58 -11.28
C LEU A 131 -0.03 -5.89 -9.89
N GLU A 132 0.55 -5.37 -8.82
CA GLU A 132 0.00 -5.49 -7.46
C GLU A 132 -1.35 -4.77 -7.30
N ARG A 133 -1.58 -3.69 -8.05
CA ARG A 133 -2.82 -2.90 -7.98
C ARG A 133 -3.94 -3.44 -8.88
N ILE A 134 -3.61 -4.19 -9.92
CA ILE A 134 -4.60 -4.81 -10.80
C ILE A 134 -5.13 -6.08 -10.13
N LYS A 135 -6.38 -6.04 -9.64
CA LYS A 135 -7.09 -7.24 -9.17
C LYS A 135 -7.26 -8.21 -10.34
N TRP A 136 -6.45 -9.28 -10.36
CA TRP A 136 -6.56 -10.31 -11.39
C TRP A 136 -7.81 -11.16 -11.14
N THR A 137 -8.70 -11.24 -12.13
CA THR A 137 -9.99 -11.95 -12.04
C THR A 137 -9.87 -13.45 -11.76
N GLY A 138 -8.69 -14.03 -11.96
CA GLY A 138 -8.37 -15.42 -11.61
C GLY A 138 -8.10 -15.66 -10.11
N GLN A 139 -8.03 -14.61 -9.27
CA GLN A 139 -7.82 -14.74 -7.83
C GLN A 139 -9.13 -15.02 -7.06
N THR A 140 -10.05 -15.77 -7.67
CA THR A 140 -11.13 -16.40 -6.92
C THR A 140 -10.49 -17.47 -6.05
N ASP A 141 -10.20 -17.12 -4.81
CA ASP A 141 -9.71 -18.04 -3.80
C ASP A 141 -10.79 -19.11 -3.56
N LYS A 142 -10.71 -20.20 -4.31
CA LYS A 142 -11.63 -21.35 -4.22
C LYS A 142 -11.55 -22.05 -2.84
N ARG A 143 -10.75 -21.56 -1.89
CA ARG A 143 -10.59 -22.15 -0.56
C ARG A 143 -11.54 -21.58 0.49
N HIS A 144 -12.30 -20.53 0.20
CA HIS A 144 -13.33 -20.07 1.13
C HIS A 144 -14.66 -20.77 0.83
N GLY A 145 -14.98 -21.76 1.66
CA GLY A 145 -16.24 -22.49 1.62
C GLY A 145 -17.46 -21.55 1.76
N PRO A 146 -18.65 -22.01 1.32
CA PRO A 146 -19.84 -21.19 1.06
C PRO A 146 -20.58 -20.59 2.28
N HIS A 147 -19.92 -20.37 3.42
CA HIS A 147 -20.59 -19.88 4.64
C HIS A 147 -19.88 -18.69 5.30
N CYS A 148 -19.94 -17.51 4.67
CA CYS A 148 -19.86 -16.23 5.38
C CYS A 148 -20.69 -15.16 4.63
N PRO A 149 -21.60 -14.42 5.29
CA PRO A 149 -22.38 -13.35 4.68
C PRO A 149 -21.46 -12.18 4.28
N SER A 150 -21.52 -11.82 3.00
CA SER A 150 -20.48 -11.11 2.24
C SER A 150 -20.62 -9.58 2.17
N GLU A 151 -21.57 -8.96 2.88
CA GLU A 151 -21.90 -7.55 2.61
C GLU A 151 -21.17 -6.53 3.49
N VAL A 152 -20.63 -6.93 4.64
CA VAL A 152 -19.96 -5.98 5.56
C VAL A 152 -18.42 -5.99 5.42
N LEU A 153 -17.84 -6.97 4.72
CA LEU A 153 -16.38 -7.16 4.65
C LEU A 153 -15.69 -6.36 3.53
N LEU A 154 -16.44 -5.72 2.62
CA LEU A 154 -15.83 -4.99 1.51
C LEU A 154 -15.21 -3.64 1.95
N ALA A 155 -15.79 -2.96 2.93
CA ALA A 155 -15.21 -1.72 3.48
C ALA A 155 -13.99 -1.97 4.38
N TYR A 156 -13.92 -3.13 5.04
CA TYR A 156 -12.78 -3.51 5.90
C TYR A 156 -11.62 -4.13 5.11
N SER A 157 -11.86 -4.63 3.90
CA SER A 157 -10.84 -5.30 3.08
C SER A 157 -9.72 -4.40 2.57
N SER A 158 -9.92 -3.07 2.55
CA SER A 158 -8.85 -2.12 2.23
C SER A 158 -7.84 -1.96 3.38
N PHE A 159 -8.24 -2.23 4.62
CA PHE A 159 -7.39 -2.14 5.81
C PHE A 159 -6.76 -3.50 6.18
N ALA A 160 -7.33 -4.61 5.73
CA ALA A 160 -6.80 -5.97 5.95
C ALA A 160 -5.75 -6.41 4.91
N ILE A 161 -5.04 -5.47 4.27
CA ILE A 161 -3.93 -5.79 3.35
C ILE A 161 -2.70 -6.33 4.12
N GLU A 162 -2.59 -6.12 5.44
CA GLU A 162 -1.45 -6.59 6.23
C GLU A 162 -1.44 -8.09 6.56
N LEU A 163 -2.50 -8.86 6.27
CA LEU A 163 -2.60 -10.27 6.72
C LEU A 163 -2.66 -11.32 5.60
N TYR A 164 -2.22 -11.01 4.38
CA TYR A 164 -2.07 -12.02 3.32
C TYR A 164 -0.59 -12.47 3.16
N PRO A 165 -0.19 -13.62 3.72
CA PRO A 165 1.16 -14.17 3.56
C PRO A 165 1.50 -14.58 2.10
N SER A 166 0.52 -14.56 1.20
CA SER A 166 0.64 -14.97 -0.20
C SER A 166 1.35 -13.94 -1.10
N CYS A 167 1.53 -12.70 -0.65
CA CYS A 167 2.16 -11.63 -1.45
C CYS A 167 3.59 -11.27 -1.03
N THR A 168 4.20 -12.06 -0.13
CA THR A 168 5.57 -11.82 0.33
C THR A 168 6.55 -11.72 -0.84
N VAL A 169 6.51 -12.67 -1.79
CA VAL A 169 7.48 -12.70 -2.90
C VAL A 169 7.39 -11.44 -3.77
N ILE A 170 6.19 -10.99 -4.13
CA ILE A 170 6.03 -9.81 -4.99
C ILE A 170 6.50 -8.55 -4.24
N SER A 171 6.13 -8.42 -2.96
CA SER A 171 6.59 -7.32 -2.11
C SER A 171 8.12 -7.31 -1.96
N TRP A 172 8.75 -8.46 -1.69
CA TRP A 172 10.22 -8.56 -1.62
C TRP A 172 10.88 -8.20 -2.94
N LEU A 173 10.31 -8.62 -4.07
CA LEU A 173 10.80 -8.25 -5.40
C LEU A 173 10.67 -6.75 -5.62
N ASP A 174 9.53 -6.14 -5.29
CA ASP A 174 9.32 -4.70 -5.42
C ASP A 174 10.37 -3.91 -4.62
N THR A 175 10.52 -4.21 -3.33
CA THR A 175 11.54 -3.61 -2.47
C THR A 175 12.96 -3.82 -3.02
N SER A 176 13.25 -5.02 -3.55
CA SER A 176 14.57 -5.33 -4.13
C SER A 176 14.86 -4.47 -5.36
N PHE A 177 13.91 -4.38 -6.31
CA PHE A 177 14.08 -3.56 -7.50
C PHE A 177 14.15 -2.07 -7.17
N LEU A 178 13.43 -1.62 -6.15
CA LEU A 178 13.50 -0.25 -5.64
C LEU A 178 14.92 0.06 -5.16
N ILE A 179 15.49 -0.76 -4.26
CA ILE A 179 16.86 -0.59 -3.74
C ILE A 179 17.88 -0.58 -4.88
N VAL A 180 17.77 -1.52 -5.82
CA VAL A 180 18.66 -1.60 -6.99
C VAL A 180 18.58 -0.33 -7.84
N THR A 181 17.39 0.23 -8.03
CA THR A 181 17.18 1.48 -8.77
C THR A 181 17.85 2.66 -8.06
N TRP A 182 17.64 2.80 -6.75
CA TRP A 182 18.27 3.86 -5.94
C TRP A 182 19.80 3.77 -5.95
N LEU A 183 20.35 2.57 -5.79
CA LEU A 183 21.79 2.33 -5.86
C LEU A 183 22.36 2.70 -7.23
N SER A 184 21.63 2.40 -8.30
CA SER A 184 22.04 2.75 -9.66
C SER A 184 22.10 4.27 -9.88
N ILE A 185 21.06 4.99 -9.43
CA ILE A 185 21.01 6.46 -9.49
C ILE A 185 22.14 7.09 -8.66
N ALA A 186 22.36 6.59 -7.45
CA ALA A 186 23.43 7.05 -6.57
C ALA A 186 24.82 6.82 -7.22
N THR A 187 25.02 5.64 -7.82
CA THR A 187 26.28 5.29 -8.49
C THR A 187 26.55 6.18 -9.69
N PHE A 188 25.56 6.43 -10.56
CA PHE A 188 25.71 7.34 -11.69
C PHE A 188 26.03 8.77 -11.25
N SER A 189 25.37 9.24 -10.19
CA SER A 189 25.60 10.57 -9.62
C SER A 189 27.02 10.68 -9.06
N ALA A 190 27.45 9.68 -8.29
CA ALA A 190 28.79 9.63 -7.73
C ALA A 190 29.89 9.53 -8.80
N LEU A 191 29.67 8.76 -9.87
CA LEU A 191 30.59 8.68 -11.01
C LEU A 191 30.70 10.02 -11.76
N ARG A 192 29.60 10.75 -11.95
CA ARG A 192 29.61 12.10 -12.56
C ARG A 192 30.44 13.08 -11.71
N VAL A 193 30.20 13.10 -10.40
CA VAL A 193 30.98 13.97 -9.48
C VAL A 193 32.46 13.58 -9.47
N TYR A 194 32.77 12.29 -9.50
CA TYR A 194 34.14 11.79 -9.56
C TYR A 194 34.87 12.23 -10.84
N ALA A 195 34.19 12.19 -11.99
CA ALA A 195 34.74 12.65 -13.26
C ALA A 195 35.04 14.15 -13.25
N ILE A 196 34.12 14.97 -12.74
CA ILE A 196 34.28 16.44 -12.67
C ILE A 196 35.35 16.83 -11.65
N SER A 197 35.45 16.11 -10.52
CA SER A 197 36.32 16.48 -9.40
C SER A 197 37.77 16.04 -9.56
N GLY A 198 38.21 15.68 -10.77
CA GLY A 198 39.58 15.24 -11.02
C GLY A 198 39.94 13.94 -10.31
N ARG A 199 39.02 12.95 -10.30
CA ARG A 199 39.24 11.60 -9.75
C ARG A 199 39.51 11.55 -8.23
N ARG A 200 39.02 12.54 -7.47
CA ARG A 200 39.07 12.52 -6.00
C ARG A 200 38.09 11.50 -5.43
N LEU A 201 38.60 10.38 -4.93
CA LEU A 201 37.79 9.25 -4.42
C LEU A 201 36.88 9.62 -3.24
N TRP A 202 37.31 10.50 -2.34
CA TRP A 202 36.52 10.92 -1.18
C TRP A 202 35.18 11.57 -1.56
N LEU A 203 35.13 12.31 -2.67
CA LEU A 203 33.89 12.91 -3.16
C LEU A 203 32.93 11.86 -3.74
N LEU A 204 33.46 10.80 -4.35
CA LEU A 204 32.64 9.67 -4.78
C LEU A 204 31.97 8.99 -3.58
N LEU A 205 32.75 8.71 -2.52
CA LEU A 205 32.25 8.03 -1.33
C LEU A 205 31.19 8.84 -0.59
N THR A 206 31.37 10.16 -0.48
CA THR A 206 30.38 11.04 0.17
C THR A 206 29.08 11.11 -0.62
N VAL A 207 29.12 11.26 -1.94
CA VAL A 207 27.88 11.28 -2.77
C VAL A 207 27.16 9.92 -2.71
N LEU A 208 27.93 8.82 -2.75
CA LEU A 208 27.37 7.47 -2.65
C LEU A 208 26.71 7.24 -1.27
N SER A 209 27.35 7.67 -0.17
CA SER A 209 26.78 7.51 1.17
C SER A 209 25.47 8.28 1.32
N PHE A 210 25.41 9.53 0.83
CA PHE A 210 24.17 10.32 0.82
C PHE A 210 23.06 9.66 -0.02
N GLY A 211 23.40 9.07 -1.18
CA GLY A 211 22.42 8.40 -2.04
C GLY A 211 21.80 7.15 -1.40
N ILE A 212 22.51 6.46 -0.50
CA ILE A 212 22.05 5.25 0.19
C ILE A 212 21.13 5.58 1.39
N VAL A 213 21.16 6.80 1.92
CA VAL A 213 20.31 7.18 3.07
C VAL A 213 18.82 6.98 2.77
N LEU A 214 18.38 7.37 1.57
CA LEU A 214 16.97 7.28 1.18
C LEU A 214 16.41 5.84 1.18
N PRO A 215 17.02 4.85 0.51
CA PRO A 215 16.53 3.48 0.56
C PRO A 215 16.63 2.88 1.97
N ILE A 216 17.62 3.26 2.78
CA ILE A 216 17.68 2.80 4.19
C ILE A 216 16.47 3.30 4.96
N VAL A 217 16.14 4.60 4.86
CA VAL A 217 14.99 5.18 5.55
C VAL A 217 13.69 4.50 5.11
N ASP A 218 13.53 4.25 3.81
CA ASP A 218 12.36 3.57 3.27
C ASP A 218 12.22 2.13 3.81
N VAL A 219 13.29 1.33 3.74
CA VAL A 219 13.31 -0.04 4.26
C VAL A 219 13.07 -0.06 5.77
N VAL A 220 13.66 0.85 6.52
CA VAL A 220 13.44 0.96 7.98
C VAL A 220 12.01 1.36 8.26
N SER A 221 11.42 2.29 7.50
CA SER A 221 10.03 2.71 7.70
C SER A 221 9.02 1.60 7.44
N GLN A 222 9.33 0.69 6.50
CA GLN A 222 8.47 -0.46 6.17
C GLN A 222 8.62 -1.61 7.17
N ASN A 223 9.83 -1.83 7.72
CA ASN A 223 10.11 -2.96 8.62
C ASN A 223 10.04 -2.60 10.11
N ALA A 224 10.12 -1.32 10.46
CA ALA A 224 9.98 -0.91 11.84
C ALA A 224 8.53 -1.19 12.27
N PRO A 225 8.30 -1.95 13.35
CA PRO A 225 6.97 -1.97 13.95
C PRO A 225 6.60 -0.51 14.26
N PRO A 226 5.34 -0.08 14.05
CA PRO A 226 4.94 1.29 14.32
C PRO A 226 5.29 1.62 15.77
N LEU A 227 6.41 2.33 15.98
CA LEU A 227 6.89 2.71 17.31
C LEU A 227 5.90 3.66 18.03
N PHE A 228 4.82 4.04 17.35
CA PHE A 228 3.67 4.76 17.87
C PHE A 228 2.81 3.99 18.88
N ILE A 229 3.08 2.71 19.19
CA ILE A 229 2.46 2.00 20.34
C ILE A 229 3.41 1.88 21.54
N VAL A 230 4.31 2.86 21.75
CA VAL A 230 4.92 3.10 23.09
C VAL A 230 4.17 4.23 23.84
N GLY A 231 2.99 4.63 23.37
CA GLY A 231 1.99 5.30 24.20
C GLY A 231 1.28 4.36 25.19
N TYR A 232 1.41 3.03 25.03
CA TYR A 232 0.76 2.04 25.89
C TYR A 232 1.39 1.92 27.29
N TRP A 233 2.49 2.62 27.57
CA TRP A 233 3.11 2.66 28.90
C TRP A 233 2.51 3.70 29.84
N ARG A 234 1.60 4.57 29.38
CA ARG A 234 1.04 5.64 30.23
C ARG A 234 -0.25 5.27 31.00
N SER A 235 -0.84 4.09 30.75
CA SER A 235 -2.09 3.68 31.42
C SER A 235 -1.91 2.92 32.75
N ARG A 236 -0.68 2.68 33.23
CA ARG A 236 -0.44 2.13 34.59
C ARG A 236 -0.45 3.17 35.72
N PHE A 237 -0.76 4.43 35.43
CA PHE A 237 -0.95 5.48 36.46
C PHE A 237 -2.44 5.83 36.68
N CYS A 238 -3.36 4.88 36.50
CA CYS A 238 -4.67 5.01 37.16
C CYS A 238 -4.53 4.60 38.63
N SER A 239 -4.18 5.64 39.41
CA SER A 239 -4.41 5.83 40.84
C SER A 239 -5.46 4.89 41.44
N THR A 240 -5.01 3.97 42.29
CA THR A 240 -5.79 3.48 43.42
C THR A 240 -6.08 4.65 44.37
N LYS A 241 -7.31 5.16 44.36
CA LYS A 241 -7.96 5.76 45.53
C LYS A 241 -9.41 5.35 45.52
#